data_AF-A0A9D7PVB4-F1
#
_entry.id   AF-A0A9D7PVB4-F1
#
_cell.length_a   1.000
_cell.length_b   1.000
_cell.length_c   1.000
_cell.angle_alpha   90.00
_cell.angle_beta   90.00
_cell.angle_gamma   90.00
#
_symmetry.space_group_name_H-M   'P 1'
#
loop_
_entity.id
_entity.type
_entity.pdbx_description
1 polymer ?
#
loop_
_entity_poly.entity_id
_entity_poly.type
_entity_poly.pdbx_seq_one_letter_code
_entity_poly.pdbx_strand_id
1 'polypeptide(L)'
;MGIGFGKSIEEDLEFNYHVIVFYRLFFGGQLGKGFFLEANGVYWKEYYYENGRLGIGFAVGGKFFRGKRFHGECVVGYGRTLAKNSFDFQSGYPRLAISIGHRF
;
A
#
# COMPACT_ATOMS: atom_id res chain seq x y z
N MET A 1 -4.98 -11.21 4.03
CA MET A 1 -5.61 -9.88 4.10
C MET A 1 -4.87 -9.08 5.16
N GLY A 2 -4.67 -7.79 4.93
CA GLY A 2 -3.99 -6.89 5.87
C GLY A 2 -4.62 -5.50 5.85
N ILE A 3 -4.41 -4.77 6.94
CA ILE A 3 -4.76 -3.36 7.08
C ILE A 3 -3.52 -2.58 7.49
N GLY A 4 -3.38 -1.37 6.96
CA GLY A 4 -2.35 -0.42 7.32
C GLY A 4 -2.97 0.92 7.65
N PHE A 5 -2.41 1.61 8.64
CA PHE A 5 -2.77 2.97 9.03
C PHE A 5 -1.50 3.81 9.03
N GLY A 6 -1.62 5.06 8.58
CA GLY A 6 -0.55 6.04 8.71
C GLY A 6 -1.13 7.43 8.98
N LYS A 7 -0.45 8.19 9.83
CA LYS A 7 -0.78 9.58 10.14
C LYS A 7 0.46 10.42 9.91
N SER A 8 0.30 11.58 9.26
CA SER A 8 1.39 12.56 9.18
C SER A 8 1.63 13.16 10.55
N ILE A 9 2.90 13.36 10.87
CA ILE A 9 3.33 14.05 12.09
C ILE A 9 3.49 15.55 11.81
N GLU A 10 3.71 15.91 10.54
CA GLU A 10 3.96 17.26 10.08
C GLU A 10 2.82 17.73 9.19
N GLU A 11 2.37 18.97 9.41
CA GLU A 11 1.21 19.55 8.72
C GLU A 11 1.58 20.14 7.34
N ASP A 12 2.88 20.28 7.06
CA ASP A 12 3.41 20.82 5.80
C ASP A 12 3.25 19.84 4.63
N LEU A 13 3.21 18.54 4.92
CA LEU A 13 2.80 17.52 3.96
C LEU A 13 1.28 17.48 4.01
N GLU A 14 0.59 18.06 3.02
CA GLU A 14 -0.88 18.22 2.90
C GLU A 14 -1.75 16.99 3.28
N PHE A 15 -1.14 15.81 3.48
CA PHE A 15 -1.72 14.58 4.01
C PHE A 15 -1.89 14.60 5.53
N ASN A 16 -3.08 14.25 6.01
CA ASN A 16 -3.36 14.06 7.44
C ASN A 16 -3.23 12.59 7.85
N TYR A 17 -4.05 11.73 7.28
CA TYR A 17 -4.00 10.29 7.56
C TYR A 17 -4.46 9.46 6.36
N HIS A 18 -4.07 8.19 6.36
CA HIS A 18 -4.55 7.20 5.42
C HIS A 18 -4.79 5.84 6.09
N VAL A 19 -5.72 5.10 5.52
CA VAL A 19 -6.01 3.70 5.85
C VAL A 19 -5.97 2.92 4.56
N ILE A 20 -5.20 1.85 4.51
CA ILE A 20 -5.11 0.95 3.37
C ILE A 20 -5.54 -0.45 3.77
N VAL A 21 -6.47 -1.04 3.03
CA VAL A 21 -6.84 -2.44 3.13
C VAL A 21 -6.30 -3.14 1.89
N PHE A 22 -5.64 -4.28 2.09
CA PHE A 22 -5.05 -5.01 0.97
C PHE A 22 -5.18 -6.52 1.12
N TYR A 23 -5.32 -7.17 -0.02
CA TYR A 23 -5.37 -8.61 -0.16
C TYR A 23 -4.27 -9.07 -1.11
N ARG A 24 -3.51 -10.10 -0.71
CA ARG A 24 -2.36 -10.61 -1.44
C ARG A 24 -2.56 -12.06 -1.84
N LEU A 25 -2.30 -12.35 -3.11
CA LEU A 25 -2.22 -13.69 -3.67
C LEU A 25 -0.74 -14.04 -3.86
N PHE A 26 -0.26 -15.06 -3.14
CA PHE A 26 1.15 -15.44 -3.13
C PHE A 26 1.46 -16.57 -4.12
N PHE A 27 2.58 -16.42 -4.82
CA PHE A 27 3.09 -17.36 -5.79
C PHE A 27 4.55 -17.70 -5.47
N GLY A 28 4.87 -18.99 -5.33
CA GLY A 28 6.21 -19.47 -5.02
C GLY A 28 6.18 -20.83 -4.33
N GLY A 29 6.94 -21.79 -4.84
CA GLY A 29 6.91 -23.18 -4.36
C GLY A 29 7.77 -23.45 -3.12
N GLN A 30 8.62 -22.52 -2.70
CA GLN A 30 9.49 -22.68 -1.53
C GLN A 30 9.11 -21.70 -0.43
N LEU A 31 9.12 -22.18 0.82
CA LEU A 31 8.91 -21.36 2.02
C LEU A 31 9.89 -20.18 2.01
N GLY A 32 9.35 -18.97 1.81
CA GLY A 32 10.11 -17.73 1.89
C GLY A 32 10.74 -17.23 0.59
N LYS A 33 10.40 -17.80 -0.57
CA LYS A 33 10.79 -17.23 -1.87
C LYS A 33 9.60 -17.20 -2.81
N GLY A 34 9.34 -16.04 -3.38
CA GLY A 34 8.22 -15.89 -4.30
C GLY A 34 7.84 -14.45 -4.54
N PHE A 35 6.76 -14.27 -5.29
CA PHE A 35 6.14 -12.98 -5.54
C PHE A 35 4.66 -13.03 -5.14
N PHE A 36 4.01 -11.88 -5.10
CA PHE A 36 2.59 -11.79 -4.87
C PHE A 36 1.96 -10.68 -5.69
N LEU A 37 0.69 -10.87 -6.01
CA LEU A 37 -0.19 -9.82 -6.52
C LEU A 37 -1.00 -9.26 -5.36
N GLU A 38 -1.09 -7.95 -5.25
CA GLU A 38 -1.83 -7.23 -4.22
C GLU A 38 -2.96 -6.43 -4.87
N ALA A 39 -4.19 -6.66 -4.44
CA ALA A 39 -5.30 -5.73 -4.66
C ALA A 39 -5.45 -4.89 -3.39
N ASN A 40 -5.57 -3.58 -3.54
CA ASN A 40 -5.68 -2.68 -2.40
C ASN A 40 -6.76 -1.61 -2.60
N GLY A 41 -7.32 -1.17 -1.49
CA GLY A 41 -8.20 0.00 -1.39
C GLY A 41 -7.65 0.93 -0.31
N VAL A 42 -7.64 2.22 -0.59
CA VAL A 42 -7.13 3.24 0.31
C VAL A 42 -8.18 4.32 0.53
N TYR A 43 -8.29 4.75 1.78
CA TYR A 43 -8.96 5.98 2.17
C TYR A 43 -7.90 6.93 2.71
N TRP A 44 -7.88 8.18 2.27
CA TRP A 44 -6.99 9.20 2.82
C TRP A 44 -7.71 10.53 3.02
N LYS A 45 -7.22 11.31 3.98
CA LYS A 45 -7.68 12.66 4.24
C LYS A 45 -6.49 13.62 4.18
N GLU A 46 -6.71 14.75 3.52
CA GLU A 46 -5.77 15.87 3.45
C GLU A 46 -6.18 16.95 4.48
N TYR A 47 -5.26 17.77 4.96
CA TYR A 47 -5.54 18.79 5.98
C TYR A 47 -6.49 19.88 5.48
N TYR A 48 -6.29 20.33 4.24
CA TYR A 48 -7.05 21.42 3.63
C TYR A 48 -8.41 21.00 3.06
N TYR A 49 -8.63 19.70 2.82
CA TYR A 49 -9.89 19.18 2.29
C TYR A 49 -10.72 18.53 3.40
N GLU A 50 -11.96 18.98 3.53
CA GLU A 50 -12.89 18.45 4.54
C GLU A 50 -13.28 17.00 4.23
N ASN A 51 -13.38 16.66 2.94
CA ASN A 51 -13.78 15.35 2.44
C ASN A 51 -12.55 14.43 2.21
N GLY A 52 -12.64 13.21 2.73
CA GLY A 52 -11.67 12.17 2.41
C GLY A 52 -11.85 11.62 0.99
N ARG A 53 -10.77 11.07 0.45
CA ARG A 53 -10.71 10.46 -0.88
C ARG A 53 -10.60 8.95 -0.74
N LEU A 54 -11.22 8.25 -1.69
CA LEU A 54 -11.16 6.79 -1.81
C LEU A 54 -10.40 6.43 -3.09
N GLY A 55 -9.63 5.36 -3.04
CA GLY A 55 -8.90 4.83 -4.18
C GLY A 55 -8.78 3.32 -4.15
N ILE A 56 -8.61 2.72 -5.32
CA ILE A 56 -8.34 1.30 -5.49
C ILE A 56 -7.16 1.10 -6.42
N GLY A 57 -6.40 0.04 -6.22
CA GLY A 57 -5.18 -0.17 -6.96
C GLY A 57 -4.70 -1.60 -6.92
N PHE A 58 -3.70 -1.85 -7.75
CA PHE A 58 -2.99 -3.11 -7.80
C PHE A 58 -1.50 -2.88 -7.58
N ALA A 59 -0.86 -3.84 -6.94
CA ALA A 59 0.57 -3.84 -6.73
C ALA A 59 1.12 -5.25 -6.92
N VAL A 60 2.42 -5.32 -7.18
CA VAL A 60 3.18 -6.56 -7.22
C VAL A 60 4.28 -6.47 -6.19
N GLY A 61 4.60 -7.58 -5.55
CA GLY A 61 5.65 -7.62 -4.54
C GLY A 61 6.47 -8.89 -4.60
N GLY A 62 7.69 -8.79 -4.12
CA GLY A 62 8.63 -9.92 -3.99
C GLY A 62 8.89 -10.19 -2.51
N LYS A 63 8.94 -11.48 -2.15
CA LYS A 63 9.40 -11.95 -0.84
C LYS A 63 10.77 -12.60 -1.00
N PHE A 64 11.75 -12.07 -0.27
CA PHE A 64 13.13 -12.53 -0.25
C PHE A 64 13.49 -13.02 1.15
N PHE A 65 14.20 -14.13 1.24
CA PHE A 65 14.70 -14.65 2.52
C PHE A 65 16.22 -14.70 2.52
N ARG A 66 16.83 -14.31 3.64
CA ARG A 66 18.24 -14.56 3.93
C ARG A 66 18.33 -15.59 5.06
N GLY A 67 18.47 -16.86 4.69
CA GLY A 67 18.52 -17.98 5.63
C GLY A 67 17.15 -18.33 6.25
N LYS A 68 17.15 -18.95 7.44
CA LYS A 68 15.93 -19.40 8.14
C LYS A 68 15.26 -18.36 9.03
N ARG A 69 15.92 -17.22 9.30
CA ARG A 69 15.52 -16.24 10.34
C ARG A 69 14.91 -14.94 9.81
N PHE A 70 15.44 -14.38 8.73
CA PHE A 70 15.04 -13.07 8.23
C PHE A 70 14.32 -13.17 6.89
N HIS A 71 13.24 -12.40 6.78
CA HIS A 71 12.53 -12.20 5.54
C HIS A 71 12.37 -10.72 5.23
N GLY A 72 12.50 -10.38 3.96
CA GLY A 72 12.24 -9.07 3.41
C GLY A 72 11.12 -9.15 2.38
N GLU A 73 10.32 -8.10 2.29
CA GLU A 73 9.33 -7.91 1.26
C GLU A 73 9.51 -6.52 0.64
N CYS A 74 9.36 -6.43 -0.68
CA CYS A 74 9.27 -5.18 -1.40
C CYS A 74 7.99 -5.19 -2.24
N VAL A 75 7.26 -4.08 -2.26
CA VAL A 75 5.99 -3.90 -2.96
C VAL A 75 6.05 -2.62 -3.78
N VAL A 76 5.64 -2.72 -5.04
CA VAL A 76 5.48 -1.60 -5.96
C VAL A 76 4.17 -1.73 -6.72
N GLY A 77 3.45 -0.61 -6.89
CA GLY A 77 2.19 -0.59 -7.60
C GLY A 77 1.61 0.79 -7.73
N TYR A 78 0.39 0.82 -8.24
CA TYR A 78 -0.31 2.05 -8.55
C TYR A 78 -1.82 1.84 -8.44
N GLY A 79 -2.54 2.88 -8.02
CA GLY A 79 -3.98 2.88 -7.94
C GLY A 79 -4.59 4.18 -8.44
N ARG A 80 -5.91 4.17 -8.58
CA ARG A 80 -6.73 5.29 -9.04
C ARG A 80 -7.68 5.75 -7.95
N THR A 81 -7.91 7.05 -7.89
CA THR A 81 -8.92 7.67 -7.04
C THR A 81 -10.32 7.43 -7.63
N LEU A 82 -11.28 7.04 -6.79
CA LEU A 82 -12.67 6.76 -7.16
C LEU A 82 -13.60 7.98 -6.94
N ALA A 83 -13.17 8.98 -6.17
CA ALA A 83 -13.99 10.15 -5.82
C ALA A 83 -14.04 11.19 -6.95
N LYS A 84 -15.25 11.54 -7.37
CA LYS A 84 -15.58 12.33 -8.57
C LYS A 84 -16.00 13.75 -8.17
N ASN A 85 -15.17 14.74 -8.45
CA ASN A 85 -15.60 16.11 -8.75
C ASN A 85 -15.11 16.46 -10.17
N SER A 86 -16.00 17.04 -10.97
CA SER A 86 -16.06 16.94 -12.43
C SER A 86 -14.95 17.61 -13.27
N PHE A 87 -13.77 17.93 -12.72
CA PHE A 87 -12.73 18.62 -13.50
C PHE A 87 -11.26 18.19 -13.28
N ASP A 88 -10.95 17.16 -12.48
CA ASP A 88 -9.57 16.65 -12.37
C ASP A 88 -9.42 15.20 -12.83
N PHE A 89 -9.28 15.05 -14.15
CA PHE A 89 -8.81 13.83 -14.81
C PHE A 89 -7.31 13.63 -14.56
N GLN A 90 -6.90 13.24 -13.35
CA GLN A 90 -5.65 12.50 -13.05
C GLN A 90 -5.30 12.60 -11.57
N SER A 91 -5.88 11.74 -10.75
CA SER A 91 -5.28 11.46 -9.45
C SER A 91 -5.19 9.96 -9.29
N GLY A 92 -3.97 9.46 -9.30
CA GLY A 92 -3.69 8.09 -8.89
C GLY A 92 -2.57 8.12 -7.87
N TYR A 93 -2.54 7.11 -7.02
CA TYR A 93 -1.62 7.04 -5.90
C TYR A 93 -0.59 5.94 -6.14
N PRO A 94 0.68 6.19 -5.82
CA PRO A 94 1.68 5.13 -5.82
C PRO A 94 1.47 4.21 -4.61
N ARG A 95 1.77 2.92 -4.79
CA ARG A 95 1.83 1.93 -3.70
C ARG A 95 3.25 1.43 -3.57
N LEU A 96 3.96 1.91 -2.54
CA LEU A 96 5.31 1.46 -2.20
C LEU A 96 5.32 0.93 -0.77
N ALA A 97 6.00 -0.20 -0.55
CA ALA A 97 6.28 -0.69 0.80
C ALA A 97 7.53 -1.57 0.82
N ILE A 98 8.35 -1.40 1.86
CA ILE A 98 9.45 -2.29 2.20
C ILE A 98 9.18 -2.80 3.61
N SER A 99 9.27 -4.10 3.82
CA SER A 99 9.09 -4.72 5.13
C SER A 99 10.23 -5.70 5.41
N ILE A 100 10.71 -5.70 6.64
CA ILE A 100 11.71 -6.65 7.15
C ILE A 100 11.13 -7.29 8.39
N GLY A 101 11.13 -8.62 8.43
CA GLY A 101 10.60 -9.41 9.54
C GLY A 101 11.54 -10.51 9.99
N HIS A 102 11.44 -10.86 11.26
CA HIS A 102 12.13 -11.99 11.88
C HIS A 102 11.13 -13.11 12.17
N ARG A 103 11.49 -14.36 11.86
CA ARG A 103 10.69 -15.54 12.22
C ARG A 103 11.43 -16.29 13.33
N PHE A 104 10.81 -16.36 14.50
CA PHE A 104 11.28 -17.14 15.65
C PHE A 104 11.00 -18.63 15.44
#